data_AF-A0A6P8S6R5-F1
#
_entry.id   AF-A0A6P8S6R5-F1
#
_cell.length_a   1.000
_cell.length_b   1.000
_cell.length_c   1.000
_cell.angle_alpha   90.00
_cell.angle_beta   90.00
_cell.angle_gamma   90.00
#
_symmetry.space_group_name_H-M   'P 1'
#
loop_
_entity.id
_entity.type
_entity.pdbx_description
1 polymer ?
#
loop_
_entity_poly.entity_id
_entity_poly.type
_entity_poly.pdbx_seq_one_letter_code
_entity_poly.pdbx_strand_id
1 'polypeptide(L)'
;MHHLTLLPEHRFLHLHRWITYHHRIPAHRVLAKSGKKEFYEGRIGKAIVEIVQKNGGILTLEDMKSHTTEKVKPIFITYKGIKVWEIPPNGQGITALMTLNILENFNLRGLAHNSADYLHVLSEAVKLSFSDTLWFCTDPSYVPVPTEELLSKAYCKKRSELINMQRASVKYSHGDPFYTGNDTVYFTVMDAEGNACSFINSNYLSFGTGLVPESCGFSLQCRGANFSLSPGHPNCLAPGKRPFHTIIPAMATAEDTEDLLCSFGVMGGFMQPQGHVQVLLNMAEFGMNPQQAVDAPRFCVEYAIRVPYLFLYHLPPCFYVSLGQSEPQAPPWCIPRCTGEGKDHFGRHGPAGWRESASLRSCIYMELPALLVASHPCFSLPWYLEARANVNRNKVLTQDKLGRDSSITAKMCFEKCAKGIGYNLLALALFCIVANILLYFPNGETIYARKNELTDYVWYFHGIVGAGLLMFLPASVFIGLEHEDCCGCCGHATCGKRCAMLSSIIAALIGLVGSGYCVIISALALVKGPYCNTGSIWTYQFANTSGGYLTQYDSWSQCTEPKHIVEWNVALFAILLGLAGIQFILCLVQIINGLIGGICGYCCSSSQQSYVC
;
A
#
# COMPACT_ATOMS: atom_id res chain seq x y z
N MET A 1 39.23 -2.22 5.85
CA MET A 1 37.81 -2.47 6.18
C MET A 1 37.39 -1.62 7.39
N HIS A 2 37.50 -0.29 7.34
CA HIS A 2 37.07 0.57 8.44
C HIS A 2 36.36 1.82 7.91
N HIS A 3 35.38 2.30 8.68
CA HIS A 3 34.51 3.46 8.41
C HIS A 3 33.45 3.29 7.30
N LEU A 4 32.52 2.33 7.49
CA LEU A 4 31.15 2.51 7.01
C LEU A 4 30.48 3.61 7.86
N THR A 5 30.54 4.85 7.37
CA THR A 5 30.07 6.07 8.05
C THR A 5 28.62 6.00 8.57
N LEU A 6 27.77 5.18 7.95
CA LEU A 6 26.34 5.04 8.24
C LEU A 6 25.94 3.70 8.89
N LEU A 7 26.86 2.74 8.98
CA LEU A 7 26.65 1.42 9.58
C LEU A 7 27.78 1.12 10.60
N PRO A 8 27.83 1.85 11.72
CA PRO A 8 28.74 1.49 12.81
C PRO A 8 28.47 0.04 13.23
N GLU A 9 29.53 -0.75 13.40
CA GLU A 9 29.47 -2.17 13.76
C GLU A 9 28.67 -3.05 12.78
N HIS A 10 28.51 -2.64 11.51
CA HIS A 10 27.72 -3.35 10.49
C HIS A 10 26.23 -3.55 10.83
N ARG A 11 25.67 -2.68 11.69
CA ARG A 11 24.26 -2.74 12.10
C ARG A 11 23.49 -1.52 11.62
N PHE A 12 22.23 -1.75 11.22
CA PHE A 12 21.28 -0.65 11.03
C PHE A 12 21.02 0.07 12.36
N LEU A 13 20.73 1.36 12.26
CA LEU A 13 20.51 2.23 13.41
C LEU A 13 19.05 2.12 13.86
N HIS A 14 18.85 1.84 15.15
CA HIS A 14 17.53 1.82 15.78
C HIS A 14 17.17 3.19 16.37
N LEU A 15 15.87 3.44 16.58
CA LEU A 15 15.39 4.64 17.28
C LEU A 15 16.13 4.84 18.61
N HIS A 16 16.34 6.11 18.98
CA HIS A 16 17.00 6.57 20.20
C HIS A 16 18.50 6.23 20.35
N ARG A 17 19.20 5.76 19.30
CA ARG A 17 20.68 5.73 19.30
C ARG A 17 21.28 7.08 18.89
N TRP A 18 22.31 7.50 19.62
CA TRP A 18 23.19 8.60 19.22
C TRP A 18 24.02 8.21 17.99
N ILE A 19 24.16 9.14 17.04
CA ILE A 19 24.96 8.97 15.82
C ILE A 19 26.08 10.02 15.85
N THR A 20 27.34 9.58 15.84
CA THR A 20 28.51 10.47 15.85
C THR A 20 29.44 10.19 14.67
N TYR A 21 29.55 11.17 13.77
CA TYR A 21 30.41 11.07 12.59
C TYR A 21 31.86 11.45 12.93
N HIS A 22 32.63 10.46 13.40
CA HIS A 22 34.02 10.64 13.77
C HIS A 22 34.96 10.70 12.54
N HIS A 23 35.19 11.92 12.04
CA HIS A 23 36.23 12.20 11.04
C HIS A 23 37.32 13.10 11.61
N ARG A 24 38.59 12.84 11.24
CA ARG A 24 39.77 13.52 11.80
C ARG A 24 39.72 15.04 11.62
N ILE A 25 39.18 15.49 10.48
CA ILE A 25 38.73 16.87 10.23
C ILE A 25 37.44 16.78 9.39
N PRO A 26 36.25 17.06 9.93
CA PRO A 26 34.99 16.99 9.19
C PRO A 26 34.89 18.05 8.07
N ALA A 27 34.35 17.68 6.91
CA ALA A 27 34.25 18.56 5.74
C ALA A 27 33.60 19.92 6.05
N HIS A 28 32.49 19.95 6.80
CA HIS A 28 31.80 21.18 7.18
C HIS A 28 32.70 22.19 7.92
N ARG A 29 33.67 21.73 8.73
CA ARG A 29 34.62 22.62 9.43
C ARG A 29 35.65 23.21 8.47
N VAL A 30 36.00 22.51 7.40
CA VAL A 30 36.91 23.03 6.37
C VAL A 30 36.17 24.03 5.49
N LEU A 31 34.93 23.72 5.08
CA LEU A 31 34.07 24.64 4.32
C LEU A 31 33.77 25.93 5.09
N ALA A 32 33.54 25.86 6.40
CA ALA A 32 33.33 27.05 7.23
C ALA A 32 34.57 27.96 7.35
N LYS A 33 35.78 27.44 7.11
CA LYS A 33 37.04 28.21 7.19
C LYS A 33 37.58 28.66 5.82
N SER A 34 37.54 27.77 4.84
CA SER A 34 38.15 27.93 3.50
C SER A 34 37.12 28.23 2.41
N GLY A 35 35.83 28.22 2.73
CA GLY A 35 34.74 28.44 1.79
C GLY A 35 34.61 27.38 0.70
N LYS A 36 33.85 27.71 -0.35
CA LYS A 36 33.58 26.80 -1.48
C LYS A 36 34.84 26.31 -2.21
N LYS A 37 35.94 27.07 -2.18
CA LYS A 37 37.18 26.73 -2.87
C LYS A 37 37.70 25.35 -2.47
N GLU A 38 37.58 24.99 -1.19
CA GLU A 38 38.01 23.69 -0.69
C GLU A 38 37.18 22.52 -1.26
N PHE A 39 35.89 22.76 -1.53
CA PHE A 39 34.97 21.76 -2.09
C PHE A 39 35.30 21.41 -3.54
N TYR A 40 35.65 22.41 -4.36
CA TYR A 40 35.81 22.26 -5.81
C TYR A 40 37.28 22.11 -6.24
N GLU A 41 38.22 22.78 -5.58
CA GLU A 41 39.67 22.75 -5.91
C GLU A 41 40.52 22.00 -4.86
N GLY A 42 40.07 21.99 -3.60
CA GLY A 42 40.84 21.56 -2.44
C GLY A 42 40.84 20.06 -2.16
N ARG A 43 41.11 19.70 -0.90
CA ARG A 43 41.13 18.31 -0.41
C ARG A 43 39.81 17.59 -0.65
N ILE A 44 38.68 18.28 -0.44
CA ILE A 44 37.35 17.67 -0.60
C ILE A 44 37.12 17.32 -2.07
N GLY A 45 37.39 18.25 -3.00
CA GLY A 45 37.27 18.01 -4.44
C GLY A 45 38.13 16.84 -4.92
N LYS A 46 39.38 16.76 -4.45
CA LYS A 46 40.28 15.63 -4.73
C LYS A 46 39.74 14.30 -4.21
N ALA A 47 39.28 14.24 -2.95
CA ALA A 47 38.71 13.02 -2.38
C ALA A 47 37.44 12.55 -3.10
N ILE A 48 36.61 13.47 -3.62
CA ILE A 48 35.44 13.17 -4.46
C ILE A 48 35.89 12.52 -5.78
N VAL A 49 36.86 13.11 -6.47
CA VAL A 49 37.40 12.61 -7.74
C VAL A 49 38.05 11.24 -7.55
N GLU A 50 38.89 11.09 -6.52
CA GLU A 50 39.57 9.84 -6.18
C GLU A 50 38.59 8.68 -5.95
N ILE A 51 37.52 8.88 -5.17
CA ILE A 51 36.55 7.80 -4.94
C ILE A 51 35.71 7.49 -6.18
N VAL A 52 35.36 8.49 -7.00
CA VAL A 52 34.61 8.25 -8.24
C VAL A 52 35.46 7.47 -9.25
N GLN A 53 36.71 7.89 -9.48
CA GLN A 53 37.63 7.23 -10.42
C GLN A 53 38.02 5.81 -9.96
N LYS A 54 38.22 5.61 -8.66
CA LYS A 54 38.47 4.27 -8.07
C LYS A 54 37.33 3.28 -8.32
N ASN A 55 36.10 3.77 -8.56
CA ASN A 55 34.93 2.96 -8.89
C ASN A 55 34.54 3.04 -10.38
N GLY A 56 35.47 3.44 -11.26
CA GLY A 56 35.30 3.46 -12.72
C GLY A 56 34.53 4.66 -13.28
N GLY A 57 34.22 5.68 -12.46
CA GLY A 57 33.61 6.93 -12.92
C GLY A 57 34.64 7.88 -13.55
N ILE A 58 34.17 8.77 -14.43
CA ILE A 58 35.02 9.64 -15.25
C ILE A 58 35.16 11.09 -14.73
N LEU A 59 34.58 11.41 -13.57
CA LEU A 59 34.67 12.75 -12.99
C LEU A 59 36.13 13.15 -12.75
N THR A 60 36.51 14.34 -13.19
CA THR A 60 37.84 14.92 -13.00
C THR A 60 37.82 16.08 -12.00
N LEU A 61 39.00 16.50 -11.54
CA LEU A 61 39.09 17.72 -10.74
C LEU A 61 38.74 18.97 -11.57
N GLU A 62 38.92 18.95 -12.89
CA GLU A 62 38.59 20.10 -13.73
C GLU A 62 37.06 20.27 -13.91
N ASP A 63 36.31 19.17 -13.94
CA ASP A 63 34.83 19.20 -13.86
C ASP A 63 34.36 19.83 -12.53
N MET A 64 35.06 19.54 -11.43
CA MET A 64 34.78 20.14 -10.14
C MET A 64 35.10 21.65 -10.14
N LYS A 65 36.24 22.07 -10.69
CA LYS A 65 36.63 23.50 -10.74
C LYS A 65 35.74 24.34 -11.65
N SER A 66 35.33 23.79 -12.78
CA SER A 66 34.50 24.49 -13.77
C SER A 66 33.04 24.66 -13.33
N HIS A 67 32.62 23.98 -12.27
CA HIS A 67 31.29 24.15 -11.71
C HIS A 67 31.03 25.59 -11.22
N THR A 68 29.92 26.17 -11.68
CA THR A 68 29.41 27.46 -11.22
C THR A 68 27.94 27.35 -10.83
N THR A 69 27.51 28.17 -9.87
CA THR A 69 26.10 28.28 -9.48
C THR A 69 25.44 29.34 -10.35
N GLU A 70 24.50 28.94 -11.20
CA GLU A 70 23.75 29.85 -12.07
C GLU A 70 22.68 30.61 -11.27
N LYS A 71 22.52 31.91 -11.56
CA LYS A 71 21.38 32.71 -11.11
C LYS A 71 20.35 32.73 -12.24
N VAL A 72 19.27 31.99 -12.08
CA VAL A 72 18.18 31.90 -13.06
C VAL A 72 17.02 32.83 -12.70
N LYS A 73 16.29 33.32 -13.71
CA LYS A 73 14.99 33.96 -13.51
C LYS A 73 13.91 32.87 -13.35
N PRO A 74 13.07 32.88 -12.30
CA PRO A 74 11.99 31.91 -12.16
C PRO A 74 10.95 32.11 -13.28
N ILE A 75 10.28 31.01 -13.63
CA ILE A 75 9.14 30.98 -14.55
C ILE A 75 7.84 30.98 -13.74
N PHE A 76 6.75 31.48 -14.32
CA PHE A 76 5.47 31.55 -13.63
C PHE A 76 4.27 31.42 -14.57
N ILE A 77 3.12 31.14 -13.96
CA ILE A 77 1.79 31.26 -14.56
C ILE A 77 0.87 31.97 -13.58
N THR A 78 -0.10 32.73 -14.06
CA THR A 78 -1.26 33.14 -13.24
C THR A 78 -2.27 32.01 -13.20
N TYR A 79 -2.71 31.61 -12.01
CA TYR A 79 -3.86 30.74 -11.78
C TYR A 79 -4.88 31.53 -10.94
N LYS A 80 -6.00 31.94 -11.55
CA LYS A 80 -7.11 32.66 -10.86
C LYS A 80 -6.66 33.80 -9.91
N GLY A 81 -5.74 34.67 -10.38
CA GLY A 81 -5.21 35.81 -9.61
C GLY A 81 -3.99 35.50 -8.73
N ILE A 82 -3.47 34.26 -8.76
CA ILE A 82 -2.25 33.85 -8.06
C ILE A 82 -1.14 33.62 -9.08
N LYS A 83 -0.02 34.35 -8.99
CA LYS A 83 1.21 34.04 -9.74
C LYS A 83 1.95 32.90 -9.02
N VAL A 84 2.06 31.76 -9.68
CA VAL A 84 2.77 30.57 -9.15
C VAL A 84 4.14 30.49 -9.80
N TRP A 85 5.19 30.48 -8.99
CA TRP A 85 6.59 30.59 -9.41
C TRP A 85 7.33 29.29 -9.19
N GLU A 86 8.11 28.89 -10.21
CA GLU A 86 8.92 27.67 -10.23
C GLU A 86 10.30 27.94 -10.86
N ILE A 87 11.26 27.06 -10.59
CA ILE A 87 12.58 27.08 -11.25
C ILE A 87 12.44 26.62 -12.72
N PRO A 88 13.07 27.31 -13.69
CA PRO A 88 13.01 26.93 -15.11
C PRO A 88 13.63 25.55 -15.42
N PRO A 89 13.40 25.01 -16.64
CA PRO A 89 14.17 23.90 -17.18
C PRO A 89 15.68 24.09 -16.98
N ASN A 90 16.45 23.09 -16.58
CA ASN A 90 16.16 21.64 -16.52
C ASN A 90 15.32 21.15 -15.31
N GLY A 91 14.78 22.05 -14.47
CA GLY A 91 13.86 21.70 -13.38
C GLY A 91 12.47 21.29 -13.86
N GLN A 92 11.85 20.31 -13.18
CA GLN A 92 10.51 19.82 -13.55
C GLN A 92 9.33 20.73 -13.10
N GLY A 93 9.60 21.93 -12.56
CA GLY A 93 8.57 22.82 -11.99
C GLY A 93 7.57 23.30 -13.04
N ILE A 94 8.04 23.42 -14.29
CA ILE A 94 7.21 23.59 -15.50
C ILE A 94 6.02 22.61 -15.57
N THR A 95 6.15 21.39 -15.03
CA THR A 95 5.07 20.39 -14.98
C THR A 95 3.93 20.81 -14.05
N ALA A 96 4.24 21.43 -12.91
CA ALA A 96 3.22 21.94 -11.99
C ALA A 96 2.48 23.13 -12.61
N LEU A 97 3.22 24.09 -13.18
CA LEU A 97 2.66 25.25 -13.86
C LEU A 97 1.76 24.85 -15.04
N MET A 98 2.21 23.91 -15.86
CA MET A 98 1.44 23.37 -16.98
C MET A 98 0.18 22.64 -16.51
N THR A 99 0.28 21.84 -15.44
CA THR A 99 -0.89 21.15 -14.85
C THR A 99 -1.93 22.17 -14.38
N LEU A 100 -1.52 23.23 -13.68
CA LEU A 100 -2.43 24.30 -13.22
C LEU A 100 -3.12 25.01 -14.39
N ASN A 101 -2.40 25.33 -15.46
CA ASN A 101 -2.98 25.93 -16.67
C ASN A 101 -3.98 25.00 -17.39
N ILE A 102 -3.75 23.69 -17.40
CA ILE A 102 -4.73 22.72 -17.93
C ILE A 102 -5.98 22.72 -17.03
N LEU A 103 -5.78 22.65 -15.72
CA LEU A 103 -6.82 22.55 -14.70
C LEU A 103 -7.69 23.80 -14.55
N GLU A 104 -7.20 24.98 -14.92
CA GLU A 104 -7.97 26.23 -14.91
C GLU A 104 -9.18 26.20 -15.86
N ASN A 105 -9.18 25.32 -16.86
CA ASN A 105 -10.31 25.11 -17.78
C ASN A 105 -11.48 24.33 -17.15
N PHE A 106 -11.37 23.88 -15.89
CA PHE A 106 -12.39 23.08 -15.19
C PHE A 106 -12.92 23.80 -13.94
N ASN A 107 -14.21 23.61 -13.64
CA ASN A 107 -14.83 24.07 -12.40
C ASN A 107 -14.51 23.11 -11.23
N LEU A 108 -13.24 23.08 -10.80
CA LEU A 108 -12.76 22.15 -9.76
C LEU A 108 -13.53 22.26 -8.45
N ARG A 109 -13.80 23.49 -7.98
CA ARG A 109 -14.65 23.73 -6.80
C ARG A 109 -16.04 23.11 -6.94
N GLY A 110 -16.62 23.10 -8.15
CA GLY A 110 -17.90 22.47 -8.45
C GLY A 110 -17.87 20.92 -8.49
N LEU A 111 -16.70 20.31 -8.68
CA LEU A 111 -16.53 18.85 -8.63
C LEU A 111 -16.47 18.29 -7.20
N ALA A 112 -16.38 19.15 -6.19
CA ALA A 112 -16.09 18.83 -4.78
C ALA A 112 -14.69 18.20 -4.54
N HIS A 113 -14.12 18.51 -3.36
CA HIS A 113 -12.76 18.08 -2.99
C HIS A 113 -12.64 16.56 -2.95
N ASN A 114 -11.61 16.02 -3.58
CA ASN A 114 -11.30 14.58 -3.63
C ASN A 114 -12.47 13.66 -4.07
N SER A 115 -13.42 14.18 -4.84
CA SER A 115 -14.43 13.35 -5.53
C SER A 115 -13.79 12.54 -6.66
N ALA A 116 -14.50 11.53 -7.17
CA ALA A 116 -14.04 10.73 -8.30
C ALA A 116 -13.76 11.60 -9.54
N ASP A 117 -14.66 12.53 -9.87
CA ASP A 117 -14.51 13.43 -11.02
C ASP A 117 -13.35 14.42 -10.84
N TYR A 118 -13.17 14.96 -9.64
CA TYR A 118 -12.02 15.81 -9.31
C TYR A 118 -10.69 15.06 -9.46
N LEU A 119 -10.59 13.87 -8.85
CA LEU A 119 -9.38 13.05 -8.91
C LEU A 119 -9.08 12.56 -10.33
N HIS A 120 -10.12 12.29 -11.13
CA HIS A 120 -9.99 11.94 -12.56
C HIS A 120 -9.41 13.11 -13.37
N VAL A 121 -10.02 14.30 -13.31
CA VAL A 121 -9.54 15.50 -14.02
C VAL A 121 -8.09 15.83 -13.63
N LEU A 122 -7.77 15.81 -12.34
CA LEU A 122 -6.42 16.04 -11.85
C LEU A 122 -5.43 14.97 -12.34
N SER A 123 -5.80 13.69 -12.32
CA SER A 123 -4.95 12.60 -12.80
C SER A 123 -4.66 12.72 -14.30
N GLU A 124 -5.65 13.02 -15.14
CA GLU A 124 -5.46 13.17 -16.58
C GLU A 124 -4.65 14.44 -16.93
N ALA A 125 -4.88 15.56 -16.25
CA ALA A 125 -4.08 16.78 -16.42
C ALA A 125 -2.61 16.60 -16.03
N VAL A 126 -2.35 15.85 -14.96
CA VAL A 126 -1.01 15.44 -14.53
C VAL A 126 -0.34 14.56 -15.61
N LYS A 127 -1.05 13.57 -16.17
CA LYS A 127 -0.54 12.69 -17.24
C LYS A 127 -0.19 13.44 -18.52
N LEU A 128 -1.04 14.38 -18.94
CA LEU A 128 -0.77 15.26 -20.08
C LEU A 128 0.51 16.06 -19.85
N SER A 129 0.61 16.72 -18.69
CA SER A 129 1.74 17.57 -18.34
C SER A 129 3.05 16.79 -18.24
N PHE A 130 3.06 15.63 -17.57
CA PHE A 130 4.26 14.78 -17.52
C PHE A 130 4.63 14.20 -18.88
N SER A 131 3.66 13.84 -19.73
CA SER A 131 4.01 13.34 -21.07
C SER A 131 4.86 14.36 -21.82
N ASP A 132 4.45 15.63 -21.81
CA ASP A 132 5.17 16.69 -22.52
C ASP A 132 6.47 17.08 -21.81
N THR A 133 6.47 17.24 -20.48
CA THR A 133 7.66 17.68 -19.75
C THR A 133 8.76 16.62 -19.65
N LEU A 134 8.44 15.33 -19.61
CA LEU A 134 9.45 14.25 -19.65
C LEU A 134 10.19 14.20 -20.99
N TRP A 135 9.56 14.67 -22.08
CA TRP A 135 10.18 14.77 -23.40
C TRP A 135 10.93 16.09 -23.59
N PHE A 136 10.26 17.23 -23.36
CA PHE A 136 10.80 18.56 -23.69
C PHE A 136 11.70 19.16 -22.61
N CYS A 137 11.52 18.83 -21.32
CA CYS A 137 12.32 19.43 -20.26
C CYS A 137 13.72 18.82 -20.21
N THR A 138 14.74 19.65 -20.42
CA THR A 138 16.15 19.28 -20.40
C THR A 138 17.00 20.53 -20.16
N ASP A 139 18.32 20.42 -20.29
CA ASP A 139 19.23 21.56 -20.18
C ASP A 139 19.05 22.55 -21.35
N PRO A 140 18.55 23.78 -21.11
CA PRO A 140 18.31 24.76 -22.16
C PRO A 140 19.60 25.23 -22.86
N SER A 141 20.78 24.99 -22.28
CA SER A 141 22.06 25.29 -22.93
C SER A 141 22.46 24.28 -24.02
N TYR A 142 21.79 23.11 -24.08
CA TYR A 142 22.04 22.06 -25.09
C TYR A 142 20.88 21.90 -26.07
N VAL A 143 19.64 22.05 -25.61
CA VAL A 143 18.43 21.91 -26.44
C VAL A 143 17.43 23.00 -26.04
N PRO A 144 16.97 23.86 -26.97
CA PRO A 144 15.95 24.86 -26.67
C PRO A 144 14.67 24.22 -26.13
N VAL A 145 14.25 24.60 -24.91
CA VAL A 145 12.99 24.13 -24.31
C VAL A 145 11.89 25.15 -24.61
N PRO A 146 10.78 24.77 -25.27
CA PRO A 146 9.71 25.68 -25.70
C PRO A 146 8.80 26.10 -24.52
N THR A 147 9.41 26.71 -23.49
CA THR A 147 8.79 26.99 -22.18
C THR A 147 7.58 27.90 -22.29
N GLU A 148 7.65 28.95 -23.12
CA GLU A 148 6.54 29.89 -23.33
C GLU A 148 5.33 29.23 -23.99
N GLU A 149 5.55 28.37 -25.00
CA GLU A 149 4.47 27.64 -25.68
C GLU A 149 3.83 26.61 -24.75
N LEU A 150 4.65 25.81 -24.04
CA LEU A 150 4.20 24.80 -23.07
C LEU A 150 3.37 25.41 -21.92
N LEU A 151 3.68 26.63 -21.52
CA LEU A 151 2.96 27.39 -20.48
C LEU A 151 1.91 28.35 -21.05
N SER A 152 1.68 28.37 -22.37
CA SER A 152 0.66 29.24 -22.95
C SER A 152 -0.75 28.73 -22.62
N LYS A 153 -1.66 29.66 -22.28
CA LYS A 153 -3.08 29.34 -22.06
C LYS A 153 -3.71 28.64 -23.27
N ALA A 154 -3.31 29.05 -24.49
CA ALA A 154 -3.80 28.47 -25.74
C ALA A 154 -3.36 27.01 -25.93
N TYR A 155 -2.12 26.65 -25.61
CA TYR A 155 -1.65 25.28 -25.65
C TYR A 155 -2.30 24.43 -24.55
N CYS A 156 -2.28 24.89 -23.29
CA CYS A 156 -2.87 24.16 -22.17
C CYS A 156 -4.38 23.92 -22.36
N LYS A 157 -5.11 24.86 -22.98
CA LYS A 157 -6.51 24.63 -23.38
C LYS A 157 -6.65 23.46 -24.37
N LYS A 158 -5.87 23.42 -25.44
CA LYS A 158 -5.85 22.28 -26.40
C LYS A 158 -5.52 20.95 -25.71
N ARG A 159 -4.67 20.96 -24.67
CA ARG A 159 -4.39 19.76 -23.87
C ARG A 159 -5.59 19.38 -22.97
N SER A 160 -6.28 20.35 -22.38
CA SER A 160 -7.49 20.12 -21.56
C SER A 160 -8.63 19.45 -22.34
N GLU A 161 -8.76 19.75 -23.64
CA GLU A 161 -9.75 19.17 -24.56
C GLU A 161 -9.54 17.65 -24.79
N LEU A 162 -8.39 17.09 -24.37
CA LEU A 162 -8.10 15.65 -24.43
C LEU A 162 -8.58 14.87 -23.19
N ILE A 163 -9.06 15.55 -22.15
CA ILE A 163 -9.55 14.91 -20.91
C ILE A 163 -11.00 14.47 -21.12
N ASN A 164 -11.20 13.15 -21.21
CA ASN A 164 -12.54 12.56 -21.36
C ASN A 164 -13.12 12.23 -19.98
N MET A 165 -14.19 12.91 -19.57
CA MET A 165 -14.83 12.72 -18.26
C MET A 165 -15.43 11.31 -18.03
N GLN A 166 -15.66 10.54 -19.10
CA GLN A 166 -16.24 9.20 -19.02
C GLN A 166 -15.19 8.08 -19.17
N ARG A 167 -13.92 8.42 -19.44
CA ARG A 167 -12.88 7.42 -19.72
C ARG A 167 -11.48 7.93 -19.42
N ALA A 168 -10.78 7.25 -18.52
CA ALA A 168 -9.34 7.43 -18.32
C ALA A 168 -8.53 7.00 -19.56
N SER A 169 -7.52 7.81 -19.89
CA SER A 169 -6.64 7.57 -21.02
C SER A 169 -5.69 6.42 -20.73
N VAL A 170 -5.67 5.43 -21.63
CA VAL A 170 -4.83 4.23 -21.51
C VAL A 170 -3.37 4.52 -21.87
N LYS A 171 -3.12 5.54 -22.70
CA LYS A 171 -1.79 5.89 -23.20
C LYS A 171 -1.74 7.35 -23.69
N TYR A 172 -0.87 8.15 -23.09
CA TYR A 172 -0.30 9.34 -23.75
C TYR A 172 1.09 8.95 -24.29
N SER A 173 1.49 9.46 -25.45
CA SER A 173 2.59 8.89 -26.23
C SER A 173 3.90 9.67 -26.16
N HIS A 174 4.70 9.47 -25.12
CA HIS A 174 6.15 9.19 -25.23
C HIS A 174 6.54 8.18 -24.14
N GLY A 175 7.72 7.54 -24.25
CA GLY A 175 8.12 6.39 -23.44
C GLY A 175 8.54 6.70 -21.99
N ASP A 176 8.50 5.66 -21.15
CA ASP A 176 8.84 5.71 -19.72
C ASP A 176 10.10 4.87 -19.40
N PRO A 177 11.23 5.51 -19.08
CA PRO A 177 12.42 4.89 -18.51
C PRO A 177 12.65 5.22 -17.02
N PHE A 178 11.67 5.77 -16.30
CA PHE A 178 11.91 6.36 -14.97
C PHE A 178 11.50 5.45 -13.79
N TYR A 179 12.22 5.58 -12.68
CA TYR A 179 11.85 4.99 -11.39
C TYR A 179 11.02 5.99 -10.59
N THR A 180 9.85 5.56 -10.10
CA THR A 180 9.03 6.31 -9.15
C THR A 180 9.48 6.05 -7.71
N GLY A 181 10.03 7.09 -7.06
CA GLY A 181 10.17 7.11 -5.60
C GLY A 181 11.40 7.84 -5.02
N ASN A 182 11.20 8.31 -3.79
CA ASN A 182 12.16 8.54 -2.71
C ASN A 182 12.53 9.99 -2.32
N ASP A 183 12.99 10.06 -1.06
CA ASP A 183 13.03 11.26 -0.23
C ASP A 183 13.98 12.34 -0.72
N THR A 184 13.60 13.58 -0.44
CA THR A 184 14.31 14.80 -0.80
C THR A 184 14.03 15.82 0.29
N VAL A 185 15.02 16.51 0.86
CA VAL A 185 14.75 17.45 1.95
C VAL A 185 14.26 18.77 1.37
N TYR A 186 13.04 19.16 1.75
CA TYR A 186 12.48 20.50 1.55
C TYR A 186 12.47 21.24 2.89
N PHE A 187 12.76 22.54 2.88
CA PHE A 187 12.41 23.44 3.97
C PHE A 187 12.09 24.85 3.44
N THR A 188 11.30 25.58 4.22
CA THR A 188 10.95 26.97 3.96
C THR A 188 11.28 27.83 5.17
N VAL A 189 11.77 29.04 4.93
CA VAL A 189 12.05 30.04 5.98
C VAL A 189 11.46 31.36 5.54
N MET A 190 10.78 32.05 6.45
CA MET A 190 10.39 33.44 6.30
C MET A 190 10.79 34.21 7.56
N ASP A 191 11.22 35.47 7.41
CA ASP A 191 11.61 36.34 8.53
C ASP A 191 10.67 37.54 8.70
N ALA A 192 10.92 38.35 9.73
CA ALA A 192 10.11 39.53 10.06
C ALA A 192 10.34 40.73 9.13
N GLU A 193 11.36 40.68 8.26
CA GLU A 193 11.65 41.70 7.25
C GLU A 193 10.96 41.39 5.91
N GLY A 194 10.27 40.25 5.81
CA GLY A 194 9.57 39.80 4.61
C GLY A 194 10.44 38.99 3.64
N ASN A 195 11.67 38.63 4.02
CA ASN A 195 12.46 37.72 3.20
C ASN A 195 11.89 36.30 3.29
N ALA A 196 11.88 35.59 2.17
CA ALA A 196 11.47 34.19 2.10
C ALA A 196 12.45 33.33 1.31
N CYS A 197 12.64 32.09 1.74
CA CYS A 197 13.48 31.12 1.05
C CYS A 197 12.76 29.77 0.96
N SER A 198 12.34 29.40 -0.25
CA SER A 198 11.88 28.05 -0.58
C SER A 198 13.12 27.24 -0.99
N PHE A 199 13.60 26.35 -0.13
CA PHE A 199 14.87 25.64 -0.32
C PHE A 199 14.68 24.12 -0.35
N ILE A 200 15.41 23.46 -1.24
CA ILE A 200 15.27 22.02 -1.43
C ILE A 200 16.57 21.41 -1.98
N ASN A 201 16.98 20.28 -1.41
CA ASN A 201 18.21 19.58 -1.81
C ASN A 201 18.09 18.06 -1.67
N SER A 202 18.76 17.32 -2.56
CA SER A 202 18.68 15.85 -2.56
C SER A 202 19.79 15.19 -3.38
N ASN A 203 20.24 14.04 -2.88
CA ASN A 203 21.18 13.13 -3.53
C ASN A 203 20.56 12.29 -4.68
N TYR A 204 19.35 12.65 -5.10
CA TYR A 204 18.42 11.90 -5.94
C TYR A 204 17.78 10.70 -5.21
N LEU A 205 18.42 9.53 -5.19
CA LEU A 205 17.86 8.32 -4.58
C LEU A 205 18.44 8.10 -3.17
N SER A 206 17.73 8.52 -2.11
CA SER A 206 18.16 8.28 -0.72
C SER A 206 19.61 8.76 -0.47
N PHE A 207 20.55 7.88 -0.08
CA PHE A 207 21.97 8.17 0.07
C PHE A 207 22.74 8.38 -1.26
N GLY A 208 22.05 8.48 -2.39
CA GLY A 208 22.63 8.68 -3.72
C GLY A 208 23.33 7.43 -4.24
N THR A 209 24.60 7.58 -4.62
CA THR A 209 25.47 6.46 -5.04
C THR A 209 25.92 5.57 -3.89
N GLY A 210 25.77 6.01 -2.64
CA GLY A 210 26.40 5.36 -1.47
C GLY A 210 27.92 5.56 -1.36
N LEU A 211 28.58 6.15 -2.37
CA LEU A 211 30.00 6.49 -2.31
C LEU A 211 30.22 7.64 -1.32
N VAL A 212 31.06 7.43 -0.31
CA VAL A 212 31.42 8.42 0.72
C VAL A 212 32.89 8.79 0.56
N PRO A 213 33.25 10.01 0.09
CA PRO A 213 34.64 10.42 -0.07
C PRO A 213 35.41 10.39 1.26
N GLU A 214 36.69 10.04 1.20
CA GLU A 214 37.46 9.73 2.41
C GLU A 214 37.51 10.91 3.39
N SER A 215 37.19 10.63 4.66
CA SER A 215 37.11 11.62 5.74
C SER A 215 36.11 12.78 5.52
N CYS A 216 35.28 12.75 4.48
CA CYS A 216 34.38 13.86 4.16
C CYS A 216 33.01 13.76 4.87
N GLY A 217 32.51 12.55 5.10
CA GLY A 217 31.33 12.30 5.94
C GLY A 217 29.97 12.55 5.28
N PHE A 218 29.93 12.68 3.96
CA PHE A 218 28.70 12.77 3.15
C PHE A 218 28.78 11.79 1.97
N SER A 219 27.64 11.37 1.44
CA SER A 219 27.58 10.52 0.24
C SER A 219 27.33 11.34 -1.04
N LEU A 220 27.79 10.84 -2.18
CA LEU A 220 27.66 11.50 -3.48
C LEU A 220 26.28 11.24 -4.13
N GLN A 221 25.67 12.28 -4.70
CA GLN A 221 24.41 12.18 -5.44
C GLN A 221 24.50 11.23 -6.65
N CYS A 222 23.39 10.56 -6.99
CA CYS A 222 23.26 9.74 -8.21
C CYS A 222 22.44 10.43 -9.33
N ARG A 223 22.34 11.77 -9.30
CA ARG A 223 21.48 12.58 -10.18
C ARG A 223 21.63 12.33 -11.68
N GLY A 224 22.80 11.90 -12.14
CA GLY A 224 23.05 11.52 -13.54
C GLY A 224 22.13 10.40 -14.06
N ALA A 225 21.54 9.59 -13.18
CA ALA A 225 20.55 8.58 -13.54
C ALA A 225 19.24 9.15 -14.14
N ASN A 226 19.04 10.47 -14.10
CA ASN A 226 17.95 11.14 -14.82
C ASN A 226 18.24 11.41 -16.30
N PHE A 227 19.43 11.10 -16.83
CA PHE A 227 19.66 11.16 -18.27
C PHE A 227 18.99 10.00 -18.99
N SER A 228 18.45 10.28 -20.18
CA SER A 228 18.13 9.23 -21.14
C SER A 228 19.43 8.71 -21.78
N LEU A 229 19.45 7.41 -22.09
CA LEU A 229 20.49 6.78 -22.91
C LEU A 229 20.04 6.55 -24.36
N SER A 230 18.80 6.95 -24.71
CA SER A 230 18.26 6.83 -26.06
C SER A 230 18.82 7.94 -26.96
N PRO A 231 19.55 7.61 -28.05
CA PRO A 231 19.99 8.61 -29.02
C PRO A 231 18.81 9.40 -29.59
N GLY A 232 18.96 10.72 -29.71
CA GLY A 232 17.90 11.62 -30.18
C GLY A 232 16.90 12.09 -29.11
N HIS A 233 16.93 11.56 -27.89
CA HIS A 233 16.10 12.11 -26.80
C HIS A 233 16.63 13.50 -26.38
N PRO A 234 15.78 14.54 -26.18
CA PRO A 234 16.24 15.88 -25.78
C PRO A 234 17.08 15.85 -24.49
N ASN A 235 16.70 15.02 -23.54
CA ASN A 235 17.44 14.74 -22.30
C ASN A 235 18.45 13.56 -22.40
N CYS A 236 19.01 13.29 -23.58
CA CYS A 236 20.11 12.32 -23.72
C CYS A 236 21.39 12.80 -23.00
N LEU A 237 22.16 11.86 -22.43
CA LEU A 237 23.45 12.09 -21.77
C LEU A 237 24.45 12.80 -22.70
N ALA A 238 25.10 13.86 -22.19
CA ALA A 238 26.21 14.54 -22.88
C ALA A 238 27.20 15.14 -21.87
N PRO A 239 28.50 15.32 -22.23
CA PRO A 239 29.48 15.99 -21.38
C PRO A 239 29.07 17.43 -21.08
N GLY A 240 29.25 17.90 -19.84
CA GLY A 240 28.93 19.26 -19.38
C GLY A 240 27.43 19.57 -19.20
N LYS A 241 26.55 18.72 -19.71
CA LYS A 241 25.09 18.90 -19.65
C LYS A 241 24.55 18.58 -18.25
N ARG A 242 23.43 19.22 -17.88
CA ARG A 242 22.65 18.89 -16.68
C ARG A 242 21.48 17.93 -17.01
N PRO A 243 21.24 16.87 -16.23
CA PRO A 243 20.09 15.99 -16.46
C PRO A 243 18.79 16.65 -16.04
N PHE A 244 17.65 16.20 -16.59
CA PHE A 244 16.31 16.52 -16.07
C PHE A 244 16.28 16.44 -14.53
N HIS A 245 15.74 17.46 -13.86
CA HIS A 245 15.91 17.63 -12.43
C HIS A 245 14.57 17.60 -11.68
N THR A 246 14.42 16.61 -10.80
CA THR A 246 13.15 16.42 -10.07
C THR A 246 12.94 17.41 -8.93
N ILE A 247 14.00 18.01 -8.39
CA ILE A 247 13.90 18.95 -7.27
C ILE A 247 13.24 20.26 -7.71
N ILE A 248 12.17 20.67 -7.04
CA ILE A 248 11.46 21.92 -7.30
C ILE A 248 11.09 22.69 -6.01
N PRO A 249 11.61 23.92 -5.80
CA PRO A 249 11.07 24.87 -4.83
C PRO A 249 10.05 25.80 -5.50
N ALA A 250 8.91 26.02 -4.85
CA ALA A 250 7.88 26.93 -5.35
C ALA A 250 7.66 28.15 -4.43
N MET A 251 7.11 29.20 -5.03
CA MET A 251 6.52 30.34 -4.32
C MET A 251 5.21 30.73 -5.01
N ALA A 252 4.31 31.38 -4.28
CA ALA A 252 3.10 31.98 -4.82
C ALA A 252 3.02 33.44 -4.39
N THR A 253 2.74 34.34 -5.33
CA THR A 253 2.45 35.76 -5.06
C THR A 253 1.08 36.14 -5.59
N ALA A 254 0.50 37.22 -5.08
CA ALA A 254 -0.68 37.81 -5.67
C ALA A 254 -0.35 38.35 -7.08
N GLU A 255 -1.33 38.34 -7.99
CA GLU A 255 -1.13 38.87 -9.34
C GLU A 255 -1.09 40.40 -9.36
N ASP A 256 -1.94 41.05 -8.57
CA ASP A 256 -2.23 42.48 -8.57
C ASP A 256 -1.31 43.28 -7.64
N THR A 257 -1.04 42.79 -6.42
CA THR A 257 -0.14 43.44 -5.45
C THR A 257 1.30 42.96 -5.53
N GLU A 258 1.55 41.79 -6.13
CA GLU A 258 2.80 41.03 -6.06
C GLU A 258 3.22 40.59 -4.64
N ASP A 259 2.33 40.73 -3.65
CA ASP A 259 2.55 40.28 -2.27
C ASP A 259 2.84 38.78 -2.21
N LEU A 260 3.80 38.38 -1.37
CA LEU A 260 4.12 36.98 -1.13
C LEU A 260 2.98 36.29 -0.36
N LEU A 261 2.29 35.37 -1.04
CA LEU A 261 1.19 34.58 -0.45
C LEU A 261 1.71 33.31 0.22
N CYS A 262 2.70 32.65 -0.39
CA CYS A 262 3.23 31.38 0.13
C CYS A 262 4.63 31.06 -0.37
N SER A 263 5.44 30.43 0.48
CA SER A 263 6.72 29.80 0.12
C SER A 263 6.63 28.32 0.47
N PHE A 264 6.51 27.46 -0.55
CA PHE A 264 6.05 26.08 -0.37
C PHE A 264 6.78 25.07 -1.26
N GLY A 265 6.64 23.79 -0.88
CA GLY A 265 7.12 22.66 -1.65
C GLY A 265 6.65 21.35 -1.06
N VAL A 266 6.59 20.30 -1.89
CA VAL A 266 6.17 18.96 -1.47
C VAL A 266 7.23 17.96 -1.91
N MET A 267 7.83 17.24 -0.97
CA MET A 267 8.92 16.29 -1.21
C MET A 267 8.47 15.04 -2.01
N GLY A 268 9.41 14.37 -2.70
CA GLY A 268 9.22 12.99 -3.19
C GLY A 268 9.38 12.76 -4.70
N GLY A 269 10.52 13.16 -5.31
CA GLY A 269 10.82 12.78 -6.70
C GLY A 269 9.78 13.28 -7.72
N PHE A 270 9.08 12.37 -8.42
CA PHE A 270 8.00 12.70 -9.37
C PHE A 270 6.65 13.04 -8.71
N MET A 271 6.53 12.90 -7.38
CA MET A 271 5.38 13.42 -6.64
C MET A 271 5.42 14.96 -6.54
N GLN A 272 6.59 15.60 -6.61
CA GLN A 272 6.72 17.03 -6.27
C GLN A 272 5.76 17.93 -7.08
N PRO A 273 5.66 17.83 -8.44
CA PRO A 273 4.73 18.67 -9.20
C PRO A 273 3.26 18.40 -8.86
N GLN A 274 2.93 17.13 -8.63
CA GLN A 274 1.57 16.69 -8.28
C GLN A 274 1.17 17.18 -6.88
N GLY A 275 2.13 17.19 -5.95
CA GLY A 275 1.97 17.73 -4.61
C GLY A 275 1.86 19.25 -4.60
N HIS A 276 2.65 19.96 -5.40
CA HIS A 276 2.56 21.42 -5.56
C HIS A 276 1.16 21.82 -6.05
N VAL A 277 0.66 21.15 -7.08
CA VAL A 277 -0.70 21.32 -7.60
C VAL A 277 -1.73 21.04 -6.50
N GLN A 278 -1.69 19.88 -5.85
CA GLN A 278 -2.69 19.50 -4.84
C GLN A 278 -2.71 20.46 -3.64
N VAL A 279 -1.55 20.83 -3.08
CA VAL A 279 -1.47 21.76 -1.94
C VAL A 279 -1.95 23.15 -2.31
N LEU A 280 -1.59 23.65 -3.50
CA LEU A 280 -2.08 24.95 -3.97
C LEU A 280 -3.60 24.95 -4.18
N LEU A 281 -4.16 23.92 -4.83
CA LEU A 281 -5.61 23.81 -5.06
C LEU A 281 -6.39 23.65 -3.77
N ASN A 282 -5.87 22.92 -2.79
CA ASN A 282 -6.47 22.81 -1.45
C ASN A 282 -6.67 24.21 -0.82
N MET A 283 -5.68 25.09 -0.92
CA MET A 283 -5.79 26.47 -0.43
C MET A 283 -6.67 27.34 -1.33
N ALA A 284 -6.44 27.33 -2.65
CA ALA A 284 -7.05 28.28 -3.59
C ALA A 284 -8.50 27.94 -4.00
N GLU A 285 -8.84 26.67 -4.27
CA GLU A 285 -10.19 26.26 -4.67
C GLU A 285 -11.09 25.98 -3.47
N PHE A 286 -10.52 25.41 -2.40
CA PHE A 286 -11.27 24.86 -1.26
C PHE A 286 -11.09 25.65 0.04
N GLY A 287 -10.29 26.73 0.04
CA GLY A 287 -10.16 27.64 1.18
C GLY A 287 -9.50 27.03 2.41
N MET A 288 -8.73 25.94 2.24
CA MET A 288 -8.01 25.31 3.34
C MET A 288 -6.86 26.21 3.82
N ASN A 289 -6.62 26.23 5.14
CA ASN A 289 -5.39 26.83 5.66
C ASN A 289 -4.16 25.94 5.33
N PRO A 290 -2.91 26.43 5.49
CA PRO A 290 -1.72 25.68 5.09
C PRO A 290 -1.58 24.31 5.76
N GLN A 291 -1.98 24.17 7.03
CA GLN A 291 -1.92 22.89 7.74
C GLN A 291 -2.96 21.91 7.17
N GLN A 292 -4.20 22.35 6.99
CA GLN A 292 -5.26 21.55 6.36
C GLN A 292 -4.90 21.12 4.92
N ALA A 293 -4.30 22.02 4.15
CA ALA A 293 -3.88 21.74 2.78
C ALA A 293 -2.76 20.70 2.69
N VAL A 294 -1.91 20.62 3.73
CA VAL A 294 -0.86 19.61 3.89
C VAL A 294 -1.44 18.29 4.43
N ASP A 295 -2.33 18.34 5.42
CA ASP A 295 -2.94 17.15 6.05
C ASP A 295 -3.92 16.41 5.13
N ALA A 296 -4.49 17.10 4.14
CA ALA A 296 -5.44 16.54 3.18
C ALA A 296 -4.86 15.32 2.43
N PRO A 297 -5.62 14.22 2.26
CA PRO A 297 -5.20 13.06 1.49
C PRO A 297 -4.82 13.42 0.06
N ARG A 298 -3.70 12.86 -0.40
CA ARG A 298 -3.14 13.10 -1.74
C ARG A 298 -3.16 11.82 -2.57
N PHE A 299 -3.28 11.98 -3.88
CA PHE A 299 -3.00 10.93 -4.86
C PHE A 299 -1.65 11.19 -5.53
N CYS A 300 -1.10 10.15 -6.15
CA CYS A 300 0.05 10.24 -7.04
C CYS A 300 -0.23 9.34 -8.25
N VAL A 301 -0.13 9.90 -9.46
CA VAL A 301 -0.03 9.11 -10.68
C VAL A 301 1.41 8.61 -10.77
N GLU A 302 1.57 7.28 -10.74
CA GLU A 302 2.85 6.63 -10.97
C GLU A 302 3.03 6.34 -12.47
N TYR A 303 4.25 6.60 -12.97
CA TYR A 303 4.73 6.15 -14.27
C TYR A 303 5.63 4.96 -13.98
N ALA A 304 5.17 3.76 -14.33
CA ALA A 304 5.81 2.51 -13.94
C ALA A 304 6.27 1.73 -15.16
N ILE A 305 7.58 1.49 -15.23
CA ILE A 305 8.12 0.41 -16.05
C ILE A 305 7.59 -0.93 -15.51
N ARG A 306 7.15 -1.82 -16.40
CA ARG A 306 7.01 -3.25 -16.08
C ARG A 306 8.39 -3.85 -15.76
N VAL A 307 8.78 -3.88 -14.49
CA VAL A 307 9.88 -4.71 -13.98
C VAL A 307 9.35 -5.53 -12.79
N PRO A 308 9.49 -6.86 -12.77
CA PRO A 308 8.76 -7.72 -11.84
C PRO A 308 9.46 -7.88 -10.47
N TYR A 309 9.84 -6.78 -9.82
CA TYR A 309 10.40 -6.81 -8.46
C TYR A 309 9.91 -5.61 -7.62
N LEU A 310 9.18 -5.90 -6.55
CA LEU A 310 8.55 -4.91 -5.68
C LEU A 310 9.45 -4.59 -4.47
N PHE A 311 9.97 -3.37 -4.39
CA PHE A 311 10.46 -2.80 -3.13
C PHE A 311 9.28 -2.18 -2.37
N LEU A 312 8.91 -2.74 -1.22
CA LEU A 312 7.95 -2.13 -0.30
C LEU A 312 8.63 -1.03 0.53
N TYR A 313 8.36 0.23 0.18
CA TYR A 313 8.51 1.33 1.13
C TYR A 313 7.16 1.58 1.83
N HIS A 314 7.15 1.53 3.17
CA HIS A 314 6.04 2.04 3.96
C HIS A 314 6.02 3.58 3.88
N LEU A 315 5.24 4.11 2.95
CA LEU A 315 4.74 5.48 3.01
C LEU A 315 3.35 5.47 3.69
N PRO A 316 2.96 6.56 4.41
CA PRO A 316 1.60 6.69 4.93
C PRO A 316 0.57 6.59 3.79
N PRO A 317 -0.69 6.20 4.06
CA PRO A 317 -1.64 5.77 3.04
C PRO A 317 -2.07 6.90 2.10
N CYS A 318 -1.31 7.11 1.03
CA CYS A 318 -1.81 7.71 -0.20
C CYS A 318 -2.94 6.82 -0.73
N PHE A 319 -4.08 7.42 -1.05
CA PHE A 319 -5.20 6.68 -1.64
C PHE A 319 -4.82 6.27 -3.07
N TYR A 320 -4.54 4.99 -3.28
CA TYR A 320 -4.32 4.41 -4.61
C TYR A 320 -5.66 4.35 -5.36
N VAL A 321 -5.90 5.33 -6.22
CA VAL A 321 -7.07 5.37 -7.11
C VAL A 321 -6.81 4.47 -8.33
N SER A 322 -7.01 3.17 -8.13
CA SER A 322 -7.12 2.21 -9.23
C SER A 322 -8.55 2.27 -9.79
N LEU A 323 -8.79 3.18 -10.74
CA LEU A 323 -10.01 3.14 -11.55
C LEU A 323 -9.95 1.89 -12.44
N GLY A 324 -10.79 0.90 -12.12
CA GLY A 324 -10.76 -0.42 -12.73
C GLY A 324 -10.89 -0.39 -14.25
N GLN A 325 -10.02 -1.12 -14.94
CA GLN A 325 -10.05 -1.27 -16.39
C GLN A 325 -10.79 -2.54 -16.80
N SER A 326 -11.67 -2.42 -17.79
CA SER A 326 -12.13 -3.55 -18.60
C SER A 326 -11.01 -3.99 -19.56
N GLU A 327 -10.69 -5.28 -19.58
CA GLU A 327 -9.62 -5.84 -20.42
C GLU A 327 -9.82 -5.61 -21.93
N PRO A 328 -8.78 -5.21 -22.68
CA PRO A 328 -8.76 -5.32 -24.14
C PRO A 328 -8.48 -6.77 -24.57
N GLN A 329 -9.24 -7.27 -25.55
CA GLN A 329 -9.14 -8.63 -26.08
C GLN A 329 -7.73 -8.97 -26.60
N ALA A 330 -7.24 -10.17 -26.27
CA ALA A 330 -6.03 -10.75 -26.85
C ALA A 330 -6.30 -11.37 -28.25
N PRO A 331 -5.32 -11.32 -29.19
CA PRO A 331 -5.46 -11.90 -30.52
C PRO A 331 -5.40 -13.45 -30.51
N PRO A 332 -5.97 -14.13 -31.54
CA PRO A 332 -6.33 -15.54 -31.44
C PRO A 332 -5.24 -16.52 -31.86
N TRP A 333 -4.59 -17.16 -30.90
CA TRP A 333 -3.97 -18.49 -31.04
C TRP A 333 -3.96 -19.22 -29.69
N CYS A 334 -4.09 -20.55 -29.72
CA CYS A 334 -4.40 -21.47 -28.62
C CYS A 334 -5.90 -21.74 -28.33
N ILE A 335 -6.58 -22.33 -29.33
CA ILE A 335 -7.74 -23.20 -29.10
C ILE A 335 -7.22 -24.64 -28.90
N PRO A 336 -7.66 -25.35 -27.85
CA PRO A 336 -8.07 -26.75 -28.00
C PRO A 336 -9.59 -26.86 -27.99
N ARG A 337 -10.14 -27.64 -28.93
CA ARG A 337 -11.58 -27.91 -29.01
C ARG A 337 -11.98 -28.90 -27.91
N CYS A 338 -13.07 -28.63 -27.21
CA CYS A 338 -13.98 -29.68 -26.77
C CYS A 338 -15.34 -29.47 -27.44
N THR A 339 -15.86 -30.53 -28.04
CA THR A 339 -17.07 -30.55 -28.87
C THR A 339 -18.32 -30.72 -28.02
N GLY A 340 -19.40 -30.02 -28.37
CA GLY A 340 -20.74 -30.22 -27.82
C GLY A 340 -21.77 -29.53 -28.71
N GLU A 341 -22.53 -30.31 -29.47
CA GLU A 341 -23.52 -29.81 -30.42
C GLU A 341 -24.81 -29.35 -29.72
N GLY A 342 -25.45 -28.30 -30.24
CA GLY A 342 -26.74 -27.80 -29.75
C GLY A 342 -27.20 -26.61 -30.59
N LYS A 343 -28.27 -26.80 -31.37
CA LYS A 343 -28.67 -25.92 -32.47
C LYS A 343 -29.83 -24.96 -32.13
N ASP A 344 -29.95 -23.93 -32.98
CA ASP A 344 -31.17 -23.24 -33.43
C ASP A 344 -31.79 -22.04 -32.65
N HIS A 345 -31.61 -20.87 -33.27
CA HIS A 345 -32.65 -19.95 -33.78
C HIS A 345 -33.27 -18.78 -32.96
N PHE A 346 -33.21 -17.58 -33.58
CA PHE A 346 -34.11 -16.38 -33.57
C PHE A 346 -34.72 -15.86 -32.22
N GLY A 347 -34.93 -14.55 -31.98
CA GLY A 347 -34.62 -13.32 -32.74
C GLY A 347 -35.52 -12.13 -32.32
N ARG A 348 -34.92 -10.96 -32.01
CA ARG A 348 -35.50 -9.59 -31.84
C ARG A 348 -36.69 -9.37 -30.86
N HIS A 349 -36.49 -8.47 -29.88
CA HIS A 349 -37.19 -7.18 -29.66
C HIS A 349 -36.91 -6.66 -28.22
N GLY A 350 -36.76 -5.33 -28.03
CA GLY A 350 -36.61 -4.69 -26.68
C GLY A 350 -37.92 -4.04 -26.21
N PRO A 351 -37.93 -3.08 -25.25
CA PRO A 351 -36.82 -2.56 -24.44
C PRO A 351 -37.13 -2.46 -22.91
N ALA A 352 -36.18 -1.86 -22.16
CA ALA A 352 -36.31 -1.34 -20.78
C ALA A 352 -36.43 -2.33 -19.59
N GLY A 353 -35.83 -1.97 -18.45
CA GLY A 353 -36.09 -2.59 -17.15
C GLY A 353 -34.84 -2.95 -16.33
N TRP A 354 -34.61 -2.21 -15.25
CA TRP A 354 -33.68 -2.55 -14.16
C TRP A 354 -33.84 -3.98 -13.63
N ARG A 355 -32.72 -4.66 -13.29
CA ARG A 355 -32.65 -5.61 -12.16
C ARG A 355 -31.22 -6.04 -11.81
N GLU A 356 -31.03 -6.37 -10.53
CA GLU A 356 -29.79 -6.85 -9.92
C GLU A 356 -29.62 -8.38 -10.03
N SER A 357 -28.35 -8.81 -9.99
CA SER A 357 -27.82 -10.04 -9.37
C SER A 357 -28.51 -11.41 -9.53
N ALA A 358 -27.82 -12.35 -10.17
CA ALA A 358 -27.78 -13.78 -9.83
C ALA A 358 -26.46 -14.38 -10.40
N SER A 359 -25.47 -14.72 -9.57
CA SER A 359 -25.26 -16.03 -8.93
C SER A 359 -24.56 -17.08 -9.82
N LEU A 360 -23.50 -17.70 -9.31
CA LEU A 360 -23.09 -19.05 -9.68
C LEU A 360 -22.40 -19.73 -8.48
N ARG A 361 -22.89 -20.91 -8.10
CA ARG A 361 -22.38 -21.71 -6.98
C ARG A 361 -21.36 -22.71 -7.48
N SER A 362 -20.33 -22.99 -6.68
CA SER A 362 -19.40 -24.09 -6.90
C SER A 362 -19.79 -25.32 -6.08
N CYS A 363 -19.68 -26.51 -6.68
CA CYS A 363 -19.72 -27.80 -5.97
C CYS A 363 -18.43 -28.56 -6.29
N ILE A 364 -17.58 -28.83 -5.30
CA ILE A 364 -16.60 -29.92 -5.32
C ILE A 364 -16.56 -30.54 -3.91
N TYR A 365 -16.67 -31.86 -3.84
CA TYR A 365 -16.40 -32.69 -2.67
C TYR A 365 -14.97 -33.24 -2.78
N MET A 366 -14.27 -33.41 -1.66
CA MET A 366 -13.14 -34.36 -1.58
C MET A 366 -12.94 -34.85 -0.13
N GLU A 367 -12.68 -36.14 0.04
CA GLU A 367 -12.56 -36.80 1.35
C GLU A 367 -11.12 -36.80 1.90
N LEU A 368 -10.97 -36.80 3.23
CA LEU A 368 -9.71 -37.00 3.94
C LEU A 368 -9.62 -38.41 4.57
N PRO A 369 -8.42 -39.02 4.64
CA PRO A 369 -8.10 -40.01 5.67
C PRO A 369 -7.65 -39.32 6.98
N ALA A 370 -7.98 -39.93 8.12
CA ALA A 370 -7.87 -39.31 9.44
C ALA A 370 -6.64 -39.75 10.26
N LEU A 371 -6.21 -38.89 11.20
CA LEU A 371 -5.46 -39.29 12.40
C LEU A 371 -5.90 -38.47 13.62
N LEU A 372 -6.46 -39.20 14.60
CA LEU A 372 -6.94 -38.81 15.94
C LEU A 372 -5.87 -38.05 16.77
N VAL A 373 -6.13 -37.25 17.82
CA VAL A 373 -7.26 -37.06 18.79
C VAL A 373 -7.26 -35.56 19.27
N ALA A 374 -8.11 -34.96 20.14
CA ALA A 374 -9.13 -35.44 21.08
C ALA A 374 -10.34 -34.48 21.28
N SER A 375 -11.48 -35.11 21.56
CA SER A 375 -12.71 -34.70 22.29
C SER A 375 -12.78 -33.42 23.17
N HIS A 376 -13.81 -32.59 22.91
CA HIS A 376 -14.77 -32.05 23.91
C HIS A 376 -16.08 -31.58 23.23
N PRO A 377 -17.21 -31.41 23.95
CA PRO A 377 -18.55 -31.62 23.37
C PRO A 377 -19.24 -30.36 22.82
N CYS A 378 -19.27 -30.20 21.51
CA CYS A 378 -20.22 -29.30 20.81
C CYS A 378 -20.83 -29.89 19.52
N PHE A 379 -20.42 -31.09 19.09
CA PHE A 379 -20.91 -31.71 17.84
C PHE A 379 -21.57 -33.07 18.11
N SER A 380 -22.89 -33.07 18.31
CA SER A 380 -23.74 -34.27 18.20
C SER A 380 -25.22 -33.91 17.98
N LEU A 381 -25.65 -33.96 16.71
CA LEU A 381 -26.96 -34.42 16.25
C LEU A 381 -26.71 -35.70 15.43
N PRO A 382 -27.70 -36.58 15.12
CA PRO A 382 -29.14 -36.51 15.37
C PRO A 382 -29.53 -37.46 16.56
N TRP A 383 -30.74 -38.01 16.78
CA TRP A 383 -31.95 -38.21 15.97
C TRP A 383 -33.25 -38.33 16.83
N TYR A 384 -34.31 -38.88 16.23
CA TYR A 384 -35.67 -39.13 16.71
C TYR A 384 -35.77 -40.51 17.42
N LEU A 385 -36.94 -40.80 18.01
CA LEU A 385 -37.38 -42.11 18.58
C LEU A 385 -36.86 -42.50 19.98
N GLU A 386 -37.73 -43.23 20.68
CA GLU A 386 -37.68 -43.68 22.09
C GLU A 386 -37.67 -42.53 23.14
N ALA A 387 -38.55 -42.51 24.15
CA ALA A 387 -39.25 -43.62 24.79
C ALA A 387 -40.79 -43.48 24.82
N ARG A 388 -41.46 -44.62 24.62
CA ARG A 388 -42.85 -44.89 25.04
C ARG A 388 -42.78 -45.78 26.29
N ALA A 389 -43.77 -45.67 27.18
CA ALA A 389 -44.02 -46.50 28.37
C ALA A 389 -43.25 -46.17 29.68
N ASN A 390 -43.89 -45.41 30.58
CA ASN A 390 -44.58 -45.97 31.76
C ASN A 390 -45.42 -44.88 32.46
N VAL A 391 -46.75 -44.90 32.35
CA VAL A 391 -47.74 -45.55 33.25
C VAL A 391 -48.29 -44.62 34.34
N ASN A 392 -49.50 -44.14 34.06
CA ASN A 392 -50.61 -43.80 34.96
C ASN A 392 -50.38 -43.62 36.47
N ARG A 393 -50.73 -42.43 36.98
CA ARG A 393 -51.77 -42.35 38.02
C ARG A 393 -52.52 -41.01 38.01
N ASN A 394 -53.86 -41.08 38.00
CA ASN A 394 -54.74 -39.91 38.06
C ASN A 394 -54.67 -39.21 39.43
N LYS A 395 -54.69 -37.86 39.41
CA LYS A 395 -55.66 -37.09 40.21
C LYS A 395 -55.80 -35.65 39.70
N VAL A 396 -57.05 -35.21 39.62
CA VAL A 396 -57.48 -33.85 39.25
C VAL A 396 -57.06 -32.86 40.34
N LEU A 397 -56.53 -31.69 39.96
CA LEU A 397 -56.68 -30.43 40.68
C LEU A 397 -56.26 -29.25 39.78
N THR A 398 -57.24 -28.40 39.46
CA THR A 398 -57.17 -26.94 39.15
C THR A 398 -56.10 -26.36 38.22
N GLN A 399 -56.55 -25.56 37.25
CA GLN A 399 -55.73 -24.66 36.43
C GLN A 399 -54.94 -23.67 37.31
N ASP A 400 -53.62 -23.85 37.41
CA ASP A 400 -52.66 -22.75 37.46
C ASP A 400 -51.24 -23.26 37.18
N LYS A 401 -50.37 -22.41 36.60
CA LYS A 401 -48.96 -22.72 36.24
C LYS A 401 -48.73 -23.76 35.13
N LEU A 402 -49.16 -23.46 33.91
CA LEU A 402 -48.54 -23.98 32.69
C LEU A 402 -48.22 -22.81 31.75
N GLY A 403 -46.96 -22.35 31.75
CA GLY A 403 -46.57 -21.19 30.95
C GLY A 403 -45.32 -20.43 31.40
N ARG A 404 -44.29 -21.10 31.95
CA ARG A 404 -43.02 -20.44 32.32
C ARG A 404 -41.82 -21.39 32.42
N ASP A 405 -41.46 -22.09 31.33
CA ASP A 405 -40.17 -22.83 31.31
C ASP A 405 -39.56 -23.15 29.91
N SER A 406 -40.06 -22.57 28.82
CA SER A 406 -39.52 -22.81 27.46
C SER A 406 -38.62 -21.68 26.90
N SER A 407 -38.54 -20.52 27.57
CA SER A 407 -37.77 -19.36 27.09
C SER A 407 -36.39 -19.17 27.76
N ILE A 408 -36.11 -19.91 28.84
CA ILE A 408 -34.86 -19.80 29.61
C ILE A 408 -33.75 -20.68 28.98
N THR A 409 -34.11 -21.88 28.53
CA THR A 409 -33.18 -22.90 28.03
C THR A 409 -32.43 -22.49 26.76
N ALA A 410 -33.07 -21.75 25.85
CA ALA A 410 -32.44 -21.31 24.60
C ALA A 410 -31.42 -20.16 24.79
N LYS A 411 -31.65 -19.27 25.77
CA LYS A 411 -30.75 -18.13 26.05
C LYS A 411 -29.41 -18.61 26.62
N MET A 412 -29.42 -19.60 27.52
CA MET A 412 -28.23 -20.14 28.18
C MET A 412 -27.25 -20.87 27.25
N CYS A 413 -27.63 -21.22 26.01
CA CYS A 413 -26.77 -21.95 25.08
C CYS A 413 -25.81 -21.04 24.29
N PHE A 414 -26.21 -19.82 23.92
CA PHE A 414 -25.40 -18.97 23.03
C PHE A 414 -24.14 -18.41 23.72
N GLU A 415 -24.27 -17.95 24.96
CA GLU A 415 -23.17 -17.33 25.71
C GLU A 415 -22.06 -18.34 26.02
N LYS A 416 -22.43 -19.56 26.44
CA LYS A 416 -21.48 -20.67 26.68
C LYS A 416 -20.80 -21.15 25.39
N CYS A 417 -21.52 -21.15 24.27
CA CYS A 417 -20.97 -21.48 22.96
C CYS A 417 -19.90 -20.44 22.53
N ALA A 418 -20.22 -19.14 22.63
CA ALA A 418 -19.29 -18.08 22.27
C ALA A 418 -17.99 -18.11 23.10
N LYS A 419 -18.07 -18.32 24.42
CA LYS A 419 -16.89 -18.50 25.28
C LYS A 419 -16.03 -19.70 24.87
N GLY A 420 -16.65 -20.82 24.52
CA GLY A 420 -15.96 -21.98 23.96
C GLY A 420 -15.25 -21.68 22.64
N ILE A 421 -15.89 -20.93 21.74
CA ILE A 421 -15.29 -20.46 20.48
C ILE A 421 -14.08 -19.54 20.79
N GLY A 422 -14.19 -18.62 21.74
CA GLY A 422 -13.13 -17.68 22.10
C GLY A 422 -11.84 -18.36 22.58
N TYR A 423 -11.92 -19.37 23.45
CA TYR A 423 -10.73 -20.13 23.87
C TYR A 423 -10.11 -20.95 22.72
N ASN A 424 -10.93 -21.51 21.81
CA ASN A 424 -10.42 -22.20 20.63
C ASN A 424 -9.69 -21.24 19.68
N LEU A 425 -10.26 -20.06 19.41
CA LEU A 425 -9.60 -19.02 18.61
C LEU A 425 -8.26 -18.58 19.22
N LEU A 426 -8.20 -18.43 20.54
CA LEU A 426 -6.96 -18.11 21.26
C LEU A 426 -5.86 -19.18 21.06
N ALA A 427 -6.22 -20.46 21.21
CA ALA A 427 -5.28 -21.56 21.01
C ALA A 427 -4.81 -21.64 19.55
N LEU A 428 -5.74 -21.57 18.58
CA LEU A 428 -5.42 -21.57 17.15
C LEU A 428 -4.49 -20.40 16.77
N ALA A 429 -4.71 -19.21 17.34
CA ALA A 429 -3.89 -18.02 17.10
C ALA A 429 -2.44 -18.21 17.54
N LEU A 430 -2.22 -18.84 18.71
CA LEU A 430 -0.88 -19.17 19.18
C LEU A 430 -0.18 -20.19 18.27
N PHE A 431 -0.88 -21.21 17.79
CA PHE A 431 -0.31 -22.15 16.81
C PHE A 431 0.02 -21.48 15.47
N CYS A 432 -0.81 -20.56 14.98
CA CYS A 432 -0.53 -19.76 13.78
C CYS A 432 0.72 -18.88 13.93
N ILE A 433 0.89 -18.24 15.09
CA ILE A 433 2.10 -17.46 15.40
C ILE A 433 3.33 -18.37 15.39
N VAL A 434 3.29 -19.53 16.06
CA VAL A 434 4.42 -20.48 16.12
C VAL A 434 4.76 -21.03 14.73
N ALA A 435 3.78 -21.50 13.96
CA ALA A 435 4.01 -22.03 12.61
C ALA A 435 4.62 -20.98 11.67
N ASN A 436 4.18 -19.72 11.76
CA ASN A 436 4.73 -18.64 10.96
C ASN A 436 6.11 -18.17 11.45
N ILE A 437 6.47 -18.36 12.72
CA ILE A 437 7.85 -18.14 13.21
C ILE A 437 8.78 -19.25 12.67
N LEU A 438 8.33 -20.51 12.65
CA LEU A 438 9.12 -21.64 12.14
C LEU A 438 9.45 -21.51 10.64
N LEU A 439 8.62 -20.83 9.86
CA LEU A 439 8.90 -20.53 8.45
C LEU A 439 10.18 -19.68 8.24
N TYR A 440 10.62 -18.90 9.23
CA TYR A 440 11.87 -18.10 9.15
C TYR A 440 13.13 -18.95 9.34
N PHE A 441 13.00 -20.15 9.91
CA PHE A 441 14.12 -20.96 10.37
C PHE A 441 14.00 -22.39 9.80
N PRO A 442 14.13 -22.57 8.47
CA PRO A 442 14.21 -23.92 7.90
C PRO A 442 15.37 -24.69 8.55
N ASN A 443 15.07 -25.88 9.07
CA ASN A 443 15.96 -26.69 9.92
C ASN A 443 16.52 -25.98 11.17
N GLY A 444 15.87 -24.92 11.65
CA GLY A 444 16.38 -24.10 12.76
C GLY A 444 17.55 -23.19 12.40
N GLU A 445 17.93 -23.08 11.13
CA GLU A 445 19.06 -22.28 10.70
C GLU A 445 18.67 -20.81 10.44
N THR A 446 19.44 -19.88 11.02
CA THR A 446 19.21 -18.42 10.85
C THR A 446 19.91 -17.83 9.61
N ILE A 447 20.69 -18.64 8.88
CA ILE A 447 21.53 -18.16 7.79
C ILE A 447 20.71 -17.71 6.57
N TYR A 448 19.65 -18.45 6.24
CA TYR A 448 18.79 -18.19 5.08
C TYR A 448 17.96 -16.91 5.29
N ALA A 449 17.40 -16.70 6.49
CA ALA A 449 16.76 -15.44 6.87
C ALA A 449 17.71 -14.24 6.77
N ARG A 450 18.98 -14.41 7.19
CA ARG A 450 20.00 -13.33 7.13
C ARG A 450 20.37 -12.96 5.69
N LYS A 451 20.42 -13.93 4.79
CA LYS A 451 20.81 -13.73 3.39
C LYS A 451 19.64 -13.39 2.46
N ASN A 452 18.41 -13.37 2.98
CA ASN A 452 17.18 -13.25 2.19
C ASN A 452 16.98 -14.41 1.19
N GLU A 453 17.40 -15.62 1.58
CA GLU A 453 17.29 -16.89 0.84
C GLU A 453 16.05 -17.69 1.31
N LEU A 454 14.88 -17.04 1.41
CA LEU A 454 13.62 -17.63 1.88
C LEU A 454 12.46 -17.34 0.91
N THR A 455 11.40 -18.15 1.00
CA THR A 455 10.14 -17.91 0.28
C THR A 455 9.54 -16.55 0.64
N ASP A 456 9.35 -15.66 -0.35
CA ASP A 456 8.72 -14.33 -0.22
C ASP A 456 7.51 -14.31 0.72
N TYR A 457 6.62 -15.31 0.63
CA TYR A 457 5.37 -15.33 1.37
C TYR A 457 5.52 -15.38 2.90
N VAL A 458 6.66 -15.84 3.39
CA VAL A 458 7.01 -15.84 4.83
C VAL A 458 7.04 -14.41 5.39
N TRP A 459 7.45 -13.43 4.58
CA TRP A 459 7.58 -12.02 4.92
C TRP A 459 6.26 -11.23 4.92
N TYR A 460 5.14 -11.85 4.55
CA TYR A 460 3.82 -11.23 4.71
C TYR A 460 3.25 -11.40 6.13
N PHE A 461 3.95 -12.10 7.03
CA PHE A 461 3.57 -12.27 8.45
C PHE A 461 2.14 -12.78 8.68
N HIS A 462 1.55 -13.48 7.71
CA HIS A 462 0.11 -13.73 7.68
C HIS A 462 -0.39 -14.60 8.85
N GLY A 463 0.43 -15.52 9.37
CA GLY A 463 0.14 -16.28 10.58
C GLY A 463 0.38 -15.51 11.89
N ILE A 464 1.26 -14.49 11.89
CA ILE A 464 1.53 -13.64 13.07
C ILE A 464 0.51 -12.51 13.17
N VAL A 465 0.27 -11.77 12.09
CA VAL A 465 -0.63 -10.61 12.06
C VAL A 465 -2.08 -11.04 11.81
N GLY A 466 -2.32 -11.80 10.74
CA GLY A 466 -3.65 -12.19 10.27
C GLY A 466 -4.34 -13.20 11.19
N ALA A 467 -3.84 -14.43 11.21
CA ALA A 467 -4.39 -15.51 12.03
C ALA A 467 -3.95 -15.47 13.50
N GLY A 468 -2.99 -14.62 13.85
CA GLY A 468 -2.44 -14.46 15.20
C GLY A 468 -3.01 -13.25 15.94
N LEU A 469 -2.32 -12.11 15.84
CA LEU A 469 -2.60 -10.88 16.58
C LEU A 469 -4.02 -10.36 16.39
N LEU A 470 -4.52 -10.30 15.14
CA LEU A 470 -5.89 -9.87 14.86
C LEU A 470 -6.96 -10.81 15.44
N MET A 471 -6.60 -12.06 15.75
CA MET A 471 -7.50 -13.06 16.33
C MET A 471 -7.65 -12.94 17.86
N PHE A 472 -6.74 -12.23 18.55
CA PHE A 472 -6.89 -11.96 19.99
C PHE A 472 -8.09 -11.06 20.30
N LEU A 473 -8.49 -10.17 19.37
CA LEU A 473 -9.63 -9.28 19.54
C LEU A 473 -10.97 -10.06 19.56
N PRO A 474 -11.33 -10.87 18.54
CA PRO A 474 -12.51 -11.75 18.64
C PRO A 474 -12.41 -12.74 19.80
N ALA A 475 -11.25 -13.35 20.04
CA ALA A 475 -11.10 -14.30 21.15
C ALA A 475 -11.42 -13.66 22.51
N SER A 476 -10.86 -12.48 22.82
CA SER A 476 -11.12 -11.77 24.08
C SER A 476 -12.55 -11.25 24.20
N VAL A 477 -13.13 -10.71 23.11
CA VAL A 477 -14.53 -10.29 23.09
C VAL A 477 -15.47 -11.48 23.34
N PHE A 478 -15.24 -12.65 22.73
CA PHE A 478 -16.11 -13.81 22.90
C PHE A 478 -15.99 -14.46 24.27
N ILE A 479 -14.80 -14.44 24.90
CA ILE A 479 -14.60 -14.86 26.30
C ILE A 479 -15.29 -13.88 27.27
N GLY A 480 -15.27 -12.58 26.96
CA GLY A 480 -15.81 -11.51 27.82
C GLY A 480 -17.34 -11.42 27.88
N LEU A 481 -18.08 -12.16 27.05
CA LEU A 481 -19.56 -12.11 26.98
C LEU A 481 -20.28 -12.62 28.24
N GLU A 482 -19.59 -13.29 29.17
CA GLU A 482 -20.19 -13.85 30.39
C GLU A 482 -20.17 -12.89 31.60
N HIS A 483 -19.49 -11.74 31.52
CA HIS A 483 -19.54 -10.73 32.58
C HIS A 483 -20.81 -9.88 32.50
N GLU A 484 -21.90 -10.42 33.06
CA GLU A 484 -23.05 -9.62 33.49
C GLU A 484 -22.63 -8.65 34.61
N ASP A 485 -22.10 -7.50 34.21
CA ASP A 485 -22.27 -6.21 34.89
C ASP A 485 -21.80 -5.04 34.00
N CYS A 486 -22.14 -5.13 32.70
CA CYS A 486 -22.01 -3.99 31.79
C CYS A 486 -23.03 -2.90 32.16
N CYS A 487 -22.67 -2.06 33.14
CA CYS A 487 -23.25 -0.73 33.35
C CYS A 487 -23.22 0.01 32.01
N GLY A 488 -24.37 0.05 31.34
CA GLY A 488 -24.42 0.46 29.95
C GLY A 488 -24.02 1.93 29.79
N CYS A 489 -23.29 2.22 28.71
CA CYS A 489 -23.49 3.50 28.04
C CYS A 489 -25.01 3.74 27.94
N CYS A 490 -25.47 4.88 28.47
CA CYS A 490 -26.89 5.27 28.55
C CYS A 490 -27.77 4.56 29.61
N GLY A 491 -27.21 3.93 30.65
CA GLY A 491 -27.92 3.70 31.94
C GLY A 491 -29.18 2.81 31.90
N HIS A 492 -29.40 2.05 30.83
CA HIS A 492 -30.57 1.19 30.64
C HIS A 492 -30.13 -0.28 30.51
N ALA A 493 -30.66 -1.16 31.36
CA ALA A 493 -30.31 -2.59 31.41
C ALA A 493 -30.55 -3.33 30.07
N THR A 494 -31.47 -2.83 29.24
CA THR A 494 -31.77 -3.37 27.90
C THR A 494 -30.84 -2.86 26.80
N CYS A 495 -30.06 -1.81 27.05
CA CYS A 495 -29.11 -1.24 26.08
C CYS A 495 -27.80 -2.05 26.05
N GLY A 496 -27.23 -2.39 27.22
CA GLY A 496 -25.96 -3.13 27.33
C GLY A 496 -25.94 -4.45 26.56
N LYS A 497 -27.03 -5.23 26.62
CA LYS A 497 -27.12 -6.51 25.89
C LYS A 497 -27.18 -6.34 24.36
N ARG A 498 -27.70 -5.22 23.85
CA ARG A 498 -27.68 -4.91 22.40
C ARG A 498 -26.28 -4.51 21.94
N CYS A 499 -25.57 -3.71 22.73
CA CYS A 499 -24.18 -3.32 22.44
C CYS A 499 -23.22 -4.51 22.47
N ALA A 500 -23.35 -5.43 23.43
CA ALA A 500 -22.53 -6.64 23.52
C ALA A 500 -22.69 -7.58 22.32
N MET A 501 -23.92 -7.79 21.84
CA MET A 501 -24.15 -8.61 20.66
C MET A 501 -23.57 -7.97 19.39
N LEU A 502 -23.75 -6.65 19.21
CA LEU A 502 -23.18 -5.91 18.09
C LEU A 502 -21.64 -5.91 18.11
N SER A 503 -21.01 -5.73 19.28
CA SER A 503 -19.55 -5.79 19.40
C SER A 503 -19.00 -7.17 19.08
N SER A 504 -19.72 -8.25 19.42
CA SER A 504 -19.32 -9.61 19.04
C SER A 504 -19.33 -9.84 17.52
N ILE A 505 -20.28 -9.26 16.78
CA ILE A 505 -20.34 -9.34 15.32
C ILE A 505 -19.19 -8.55 14.69
N ILE A 506 -18.92 -7.33 15.17
CA ILE A 506 -17.81 -6.49 14.67
C ILE A 506 -16.46 -7.18 14.92
N ALA A 507 -16.27 -7.75 16.11
CA ALA A 507 -15.06 -8.50 16.45
C ALA A 507 -14.89 -9.75 15.56
N ALA A 508 -15.98 -10.48 15.29
CA ALA A 508 -15.98 -11.64 14.40
C ALA A 508 -15.67 -11.27 12.93
N LEU A 509 -16.11 -10.11 12.45
CA LEU A 509 -15.76 -9.60 11.12
C LEU A 509 -14.26 -9.29 11.00
N ILE A 510 -13.65 -8.71 12.04
CA ILE A 510 -12.19 -8.52 12.11
C ILE A 510 -11.47 -9.88 12.08
N GLY A 511 -12.00 -10.88 12.80
CA GLY A 511 -11.53 -12.26 12.75
C GLY A 511 -11.62 -12.89 11.34
N LEU A 512 -12.71 -12.69 10.61
CA LEU A 512 -12.84 -13.14 9.21
C LEU A 512 -11.80 -12.51 8.28
N VAL A 513 -11.51 -11.22 8.43
CA VAL A 513 -10.49 -10.53 7.62
C VAL A 513 -9.10 -11.08 7.93
N GLY A 514 -8.75 -11.24 9.21
CA GLY A 514 -7.45 -11.76 9.64
C GLY A 514 -7.21 -13.21 9.23
N SER A 515 -8.19 -14.10 9.45
CA SER A 515 -8.12 -15.51 9.04
C SER A 515 -8.18 -15.67 7.52
N GLY A 516 -9.05 -14.92 6.82
CA GLY A 516 -9.16 -14.94 5.36
C GLY A 516 -7.86 -14.50 4.67
N TYR A 517 -7.18 -13.48 5.20
CA TYR A 517 -5.85 -13.08 4.74
C TYR A 517 -4.83 -14.22 4.88
N CYS A 518 -4.81 -14.91 6.03
CA CYS A 518 -3.91 -16.04 6.25
C CYS A 518 -4.22 -17.23 5.33
N VAL A 519 -5.49 -17.55 5.08
CA VAL A 519 -5.92 -18.58 4.12
C VAL A 519 -5.41 -18.26 2.71
N ILE A 520 -5.65 -17.03 2.23
CA ILE A 520 -5.26 -16.61 0.87
C ILE A 520 -3.74 -16.69 0.68
N ILE A 521 -2.96 -16.11 1.59
CA ILE A 521 -1.49 -16.09 1.46
C ILE A 521 -0.90 -17.50 1.59
N SER A 522 -1.40 -18.34 2.50
CA SER A 522 -0.93 -19.72 2.65
C SER A 522 -1.22 -20.56 1.39
N ALA A 523 -2.39 -20.38 0.77
CA ALA A 523 -2.74 -21.06 -0.47
C ALA A 523 -1.86 -20.61 -1.65
N LEU A 524 -1.62 -19.30 -1.80
CA LEU A 524 -0.72 -18.77 -2.85
C LEU A 524 0.73 -19.25 -2.66
N ALA A 525 1.19 -19.37 -1.41
CA ALA A 525 2.51 -19.91 -1.09
C ALA A 525 2.65 -21.38 -1.50
N LEU A 526 1.65 -22.21 -1.20
CA LEU A 526 1.60 -23.62 -1.63
C LEU A 526 1.54 -23.77 -3.16
N VAL A 527 0.90 -22.84 -3.88
CA VAL A 527 0.82 -22.87 -5.36
C VAL A 527 2.15 -22.48 -6.02
N LYS A 528 2.84 -21.45 -5.50
CA LYS A 528 4.14 -20.98 -6.04
C LYS A 528 5.29 -21.94 -5.69
N GLY A 529 5.21 -22.59 -4.53
CA GLY A 529 6.26 -23.44 -3.97
C GLY A 529 7.39 -22.66 -3.29
N PRO A 530 8.35 -23.37 -2.67
CA PRO A 530 9.49 -22.78 -1.97
C PRO A 530 10.43 -22.01 -2.90
N TYR A 531 11.11 -21.01 -2.34
CA TYR A 531 12.35 -20.48 -2.93
C TYR A 531 13.53 -21.36 -2.51
N CYS A 532 14.30 -21.87 -3.46
CA CYS A 532 15.39 -22.81 -3.20
C CYS A 532 16.52 -22.69 -4.22
N ASN A 533 17.70 -23.21 -3.86
CA ASN A 533 18.81 -23.41 -4.76
C ASN A 533 18.66 -24.76 -5.49
N THR A 534 18.86 -24.77 -6.81
CA THR A 534 18.85 -25.99 -7.64
C THR A 534 20.27 -26.49 -7.96
N GLY A 535 21.28 -26.03 -7.20
CA GLY A 535 22.70 -26.41 -7.32
C GLY A 535 23.56 -25.42 -8.10
N SER A 536 22.98 -24.34 -8.64
CA SER A 536 23.73 -23.27 -9.35
C SER A 536 23.05 -21.90 -9.30
N ILE A 537 21.73 -21.85 -9.08
CA ILE A 537 20.94 -20.62 -8.99
C ILE A 537 19.83 -20.77 -7.95
N TRP A 538 19.51 -19.67 -7.25
CA TRP A 538 18.37 -19.55 -6.36
C TRP A 538 17.12 -19.13 -7.14
N THR A 539 16.07 -19.95 -7.12
CA THR A 539 14.87 -19.73 -7.95
C THR A 539 13.60 -20.34 -7.34
N TYR A 540 12.46 -19.97 -7.92
CA TYR A 540 11.16 -20.60 -7.66
C TYR A 540 10.92 -21.75 -8.63
N GLN A 541 11.56 -22.88 -8.38
CA GLN A 541 11.56 -24.04 -9.29
C GLN A 541 10.16 -24.52 -9.68
N PHE A 542 9.19 -24.40 -8.77
CA PHE A 542 7.84 -24.94 -8.96
C PHE A 542 6.77 -23.91 -9.38
N ALA A 543 7.11 -22.62 -9.55
CA ALA A 543 6.12 -21.58 -9.80
C ALA A 543 5.26 -21.81 -11.07
N ASN A 544 5.83 -22.44 -12.10
CA ASN A 544 5.13 -22.76 -13.34
C ASN A 544 4.28 -24.05 -13.27
N THR A 545 4.30 -24.76 -12.14
CA THR A 545 3.54 -26.02 -11.96
C THR A 545 2.12 -25.80 -11.44
N SER A 546 1.76 -24.57 -11.04
CA SER A 546 0.46 -24.23 -10.42
C SER A 546 0.10 -25.15 -9.24
N GLY A 547 1.07 -25.45 -8.37
CA GLY A 547 0.93 -26.39 -7.26
C GLY A 547 1.06 -27.88 -7.63
N GLY A 548 1.31 -28.24 -8.90
CA GLY A 548 1.46 -29.63 -9.35
C GLY A 548 2.59 -30.41 -8.66
N TYR A 549 3.62 -29.72 -8.14
CA TYR A 549 4.67 -30.36 -7.35
C TYR A 549 4.18 -30.97 -6.02
N LEU A 550 3.03 -30.51 -5.49
CA LEU A 550 2.47 -30.98 -4.21
C LEU A 550 2.10 -32.47 -4.21
N THR A 551 1.84 -33.05 -5.39
CA THR A 551 1.54 -34.49 -5.57
C THR A 551 2.69 -35.27 -6.20
N GLN A 552 3.76 -34.59 -6.63
CA GLN A 552 4.91 -35.17 -7.32
C GLN A 552 6.15 -35.14 -6.43
N TYR A 553 6.16 -35.97 -5.38
CA TYR A 553 7.21 -36.00 -4.36
C TYR A 553 8.63 -36.20 -4.93
N ASP A 554 8.78 -36.95 -6.04
CA ASP A 554 10.07 -37.14 -6.73
C ASP A 554 10.71 -35.81 -7.16
N SER A 555 9.89 -34.80 -7.49
CA SER A 555 10.35 -33.47 -7.90
C SER A 555 10.95 -32.65 -6.76
N TRP A 556 10.70 -33.01 -5.49
CA TRP A 556 11.17 -32.25 -4.33
C TRP A 556 12.69 -32.30 -4.21
N SER A 557 13.31 -33.37 -4.74
CA SER A 557 14.77 -33.55 -4.86
C SER A 557 15.49 -32.47 -5.70
N GLN A 558 14.75 -31.66 -6.47
CA GLN A 558 15.32 -30.57 -7.28
C GLN A 558 15.77 -29.37 -6.43
N CYS A 559 15.24 -29.20 -5.21
CA CYS A 559 15.71 -28.20 -4.25
C CYS A 559 16.81 -28.79 -3.36
N THR A 560 18.05 -28.30 -3.49
CA THR A 560 19.20 -28.81 -2.74
C THR A 560 19.50 -28.01 -1.47
N GLU A 561 19.28 -26.69 -1.49
CA GLU A 561 19.37 -25.82 -0.33
C GLU A 561 18.16 -24.85 -0.24
N PRO A 562 17.64 -24.56 0.96
CA PRO A 562 17.89 -25.26 2.23
C PRO A 562 17.48 -26.74 2.16
N LYS A 563 18.12 -27.60 2.97
CA LYS A 563 17.73 -29.02 3.03
C LYS A 563 16.28 -29.16 3.49
N HIS A 564 15.54 -30.10 2.92
CA HIS A 564 14.13 -30.35 3.26
C HIS A 564 13.21 -29.13 3.14
N ILE A 565 13.57 -28.13 2.33
CA ILE A 565 12.82 -26.87 2.22
C ILE A 565 11.42 -27.07 1.65
N VAL A 566 11.22 -28.10 0.80
CA VAL A 566 9.92 -28.39 0.19
C VAL A 566 8.98 -28.96 1.24
N GLU A 567 9.42 -29.98 1.97
CA GLU A 567 8.74 -30.57 3.12
C GLU A 567 8.37 -29.48 4.15
N TRP A 568 9.32 -28.61 4.50
CA TRP A 568 9.16 -27.56 5.50
C TRP A 568 8.12 -26.51 5.11
N ASN A 569 8.19 -25.98 3.88
CA ASN A 569 7.22 -25.00 3.39
C ASN A 569 5.83 -25.64 3.23
N VAL A 570 5.74 -26.82 2.62
CA VAL A 570 4.46 -27.50 2.39
C VAL A 570 3.77 -27.80 3.72
N ALA A 571 4.49 -28.35 4.70
CA ALA A 571 3.91 -28.64 6.02
C ALA A 571 3.43 -27.36 6.73
N LEU A 572 4.27 -26.33 6.84
CA LEU A 572 3.93 -25.14 7.63
C LEU A 572 2.87 -24.26 6.95
N PHE A 573 2.88 -24.10 5.62
CA PHE A 573 1.79 -23.39 4.94
C PHE A 573 0.49 -24.20 4.92
N ALA A 574 0.52 -25.53 4.86
CA ALA A 574 -0.68 -26.35 5.00
C ALA A 574 -1.28 -26.27 6.42
N ILE A 575 -0.43 -26.25 7.46
CA ILE A 575 -0.85 -26.02 8.85
C ILE A 575 -1.50 -24.64 8.98
N LEU A 576 -0.86 -23.58 8.47
CA LEU A 576 -1.41 -22.21 8.52
C LEU A 576 -2.72 -22.08 7.74
N LEU A 577 -2.85 -22.74 6.59
CA LEU A 577 -4.08 -22.81 5.80
C LEU A 577 -5.21 -23.50 6.59
N GLY A 578 -4.92 -24.64 7.21
CA GLY A 578 -5.89 -25.41 7.99
C GLY A 578 -6.36 -24.69 9.26
N LEU A 579 -5.42 -24.20 10.07
CA LEU A 579 -5.72 -23.46 11.31
C LEU A 579 -6.52 -22.18 11.02
N ALA A 580 -6.12 -21.41 10.02
CA ALA A 580 -6.85 -20.20 9.62
C ALA A 580 -8.22 -20.52 9.01
N GLY A 581 -8.36 -21.65 8.28
CA GLY A 581 -9.65 -22.14 7.81
C GLY A 581 -10.62 -22.45 8.95
N ILE A 582 -10.14 -23.09 10.03
CA ILE A 582 -10.95 -23.32 11.25
C ILE A 582 -11.34 -21.99 11.92
N GLN A 583 -10.40 -21.06 12.07
CA GLN A 583 -10.68 -19.72 12.63
C GLN A 583 -11.75 -18.96 11.81
N PHE A 584 -11.68 -19.04 10.48
CA PHE A 584 -12.64 -18.42 9.57
C PHE A 584 -14.05 -19.00 9.78
N ILE A 585 -14.18 -20.33 9.85
CA ILE A 585 -15.45 -21.01 10.12
C ILE A 585 -16.00 -20.62 11.50
N LEU A 586 -15.16 -20.59 12.54
CA LEU A 586 -15.55 -20.20 13.89
C LEU A 586 -16.06 -18.75 13.97
N CYS A 587 -15.40 -17.81 13.28
CA CYS A 587 -15.85 -16.43 13.21
C CYS A 587 -17.17 -16.30 12.41
N LEU A 588 -17.33 -17.06 11.32
CA LEU A 588 -18.56 -17.08 10.54
C LEU A 588 -19.75 -17.62 11.35
N VAL A 589 -19.54 -18.69 12.11
CA VAL A 589 -20.54 -19.24 13.05
C VAL A 589 -20.93 -18.19 14.09
N GLN A 590 -19.98 -17.43 14.64
CA GLN A 590 -20.31 -16.37 15.60
C GLN A 590 -21.10 -15.21 14.96
N ILE A 591 -20.85 -14.85 13.70
CA ILE A 591 -21.65 -13.85 12.98
C ILE A 591 -23.09 -14.35 12.78
N ILE A 592 -23.27 -15.61 12.35
CA ILE A 592 -24.60 -16.21 12.16
C ILE A 592 -25.35 -16.24 13.50
N ASN A 593 -24.70 -16.70 14.58
CA ASN A 593 -25.26 -16.70 15.93
C ASN A 593 -25.62 -15.28 16.41
N GLY A 594 -24.76 -14.29 16.16
CA GLY A 594 -24.98 -12.89 16.50
C GLY A 594 -26.18 -12.29 15.78
N LEU A 595 -26.31 -12.55 14.48
CA LEU A 595 -27.43 -12.10 13.65
C LEU A 595 -28.76 -12.76 14.08
N ILE A 596 -28.77 -14.07 14.32
CA ILE A 596 -29.95 -14.79 14.82
C ILE A 596 -30.35 -14.26 16.21
N GLY A 597 -29.38 -14.08 17.12
CA GLY A 597 -29.64 -13.51 18.45
C GLY A 597 -30.20 -12.09 18.39
N GLY A 598 -29.69 -11.24 17.49
CA GLY A 598 -30.20 -9.89 17.25
C GLY A 598 -31.62 -9.85 16.69
N ILE A 599 -31.94 -10.71 15.71
CA ILE A 599 -33.24 -10.76 15.05
C ILE A 599 -34.31 -11.42 15.96
N CYS A 600 -34.01 -12.54 16.59
CA CYS A 600 -34.92 -13.17 17.56
C CYS A 600 -35.15 -12.30 18.80
N GLY A 601 -34.16 -11.52 19.22
CA GLY A 601 -34.31 -10.50 20.26
C GLY A 601 -35.27 -9.37 19.88
N TYR A 602 -35.43 -9.07 18.59
CA TYR A 602 -36.45 -8.13 18.09
C TYR A 602 -37.86 -8.71 18.24
N CYS A 603 -38.08 -9.96 17.80
CA CYS A 603 -39.38 -10.63 17.84
C CYS A 603 -39.96 -10.84 19.25
N CYS A 604 -39.11 -11.03 20.27
CA CYS A 604 -39.58 -11.13 21.66
C CYS A 604 -39.86 -9.79 22.34
N SER A 605 -39.57 -8.65 21.69
CA SER A 605 -39.80 -7.32 22.27
C SER A 605 -41.12 -6.66 21.85
N SER A 606 -41.79 -7.16 20.80
CA SER A 606 -43.07 -6.62 20.32
C SER A 606 -44.31 -7.21 21.00
N SER A 607 -44.15 -8.21 21.87
CA SER A 607 -45.25 -8.96 22.51
C SER A 607 -45.46 -8.66 24.00
N GLN A 608 -44.90 -7.56 24.52
CA GLN A 608 -45.05 -7.20 25.93
C GLN A 608 -45.32 -5.69 26.15
N GLN A 609 -46.43 -5.19 25.61
CA GLN A 609 -47.06 -3.94 26.05
C GLN A 609 -48.58 -3.96 25.81
N SER A 610 -49.36 -3.38 26.75
CA SER A 610 -50.81 -3.57 26.99
C SER A 610 -51.12 -4.88 27.72
N TYR A 611 -51.80 -4.94 28.87
CA TYR A 611 -52.71 -3.99 29.56
C TYR A 611 -52.37 -3.90 31.08
N VAL A 612 -52.22 -2.71 31.68
CA VAL A 612 -53.22 -1.83 32.40
C VAL A 612 -53.32 -2.11 33.92
N CYS A 613 -53.15 -1.02 34.69
CA CYS A 613 -53.31 -0.82 36.15
C CYS A 613 -52.38 -1.63 37.08
#